data_AF-A0A0D2WV59-F1
#
_entry.id   AF-A0A0D2WV59-F1
#
_cell.length_a   1.000
_cell.length_b   1.000
_cell.length_c   1.000
_cell.angle_alpha   90.00
_cell.angle_beta   90.00
_cell.angle_gamma   90.00
#
_symmetry.space_group_name_H-M   'P 1'
#
loop_
_entity.id
_entity.type
_entity.pdbx_description
1 polymer ?
#
loop_
_entity_poly.entity_id
_entity_poly.type
_entity_poly.pdbx_seq_one_letter_code
_entity_poly.pdbx_strand_id
1 'polypeptide(L)'
;MFHAHRVCPQRQPEAAEWSPVANPSEKVPSSSSTAWAEGDRTRRVRWASNQVSPANQEAICEAARTMAMAGYRHDDLLMRHVGFYMKVSKNKKKTQTMMAVFCDLSRVTRVSSDEDKEAARMAMLTKLSLEPGDVL
;
A
#
# COMPACT_ATOMS: atom_id res chain seq x y z
N MET A 1 58.11 23.55 -8.08
CA MET A 1 57.83 22.65 -9.21
C MET A 1 56.45 22.03 -8.99
N PHE A 2 55.45 22.50 -9.72
CA PHE A 2 54.18 21.79 -9.88
C PHE A 2 53.77 21.89 -11.35
N HIS A 3 53.65 20.74 -11.99
CA HIS A 3 53.10 20.55 -13.34
C HIS A 3 52.26 19.29 -13.28
N ALA A 4 50.97 19.40 -13.60
CA ALA A 4 50.28 18.53 -14.54
C ALA A 4 48.82 18.98 -14.69
N HIS A 5 48.53 19.56 -15.85
CA HIS A 5 47.20 19.68 -16.42
C HIS A 5 46.61 18.28 -16.71
N ARG A 6 45.28 18.15 -16.61
CA ARG A 6 44.47 17.44 -17.61
C ARG A 6 43.02 17.91 -17.57
N VAL A 7 42.55 18.31 -18.75
CA VAL A 7 41.22 18.81 -19.11
C VAL A 7 40.47 17.69 -19.86
N CYS A 8 39.13 17.81 -19.90
CA CYS A 8 38.13 17.20 -20.79
C CYS A 8 37.36 15.96 -20.26
N PRO A 9 36.12 15.71 -20.74
CA PRO A 9 35.01 16.66 -20.90
C PRO A 9 33.63 16.05 -20.49
N GLN A 10 32.63 16.93 -20.50
CA GLN A 10 31.18 16.73 -20.37
C GLN A 10 30.65 15.66 -21.36
N ARG A 11 29.82 14.72 -20.90
CA ARG A 11 29.06 13.78 -21.74
C ARG A 11 27.57 13.91 -21.43
N GLN A 12 26.81 14.48 -22.36
CA GLN A 12 25.36 14.26 -22.49
C GLN A 12 25.14 12.94 -23.26
N PRO A 13 24.13 12.14 -22.91
CA PRO A 13 23.63 11.12 -23.82
C PRO A 13 22.51 11.69 -24.71
N GLU A 14 22.71 11.46 -26.00
CA GLU A 14 21.91 11.83 -27.16
C GLU A 14 20.46 11.32 -27.10
N ALA A 15 19.56 12.16 -27.62
CA ALA A 15 18.24 11.76 -28.08
C ALA A 15 18.39 10.95 -29.37
N ALA A 16 17.92 9.70 -29.36
CA ALA A 16 17.79 8.90 -30.57
C ALA A 16 16.34 8.99 -31.07
N GLU A 17 16.16 9.81 -32.09
CA GLU A 17 15.08 9.78 -33.07
C GLU A 17 14.88 8.38 -33.65
N TRP A 18 13.66 7.84 -33.60
CA TRP A 18 13.21 6.78 -34.51
C TRP A 18 11.85 7.18 -35.07
N SER A 19 11.83 7.57 -36.33
CA SER A 19 10.64 7.80 -37.15
C SER A 19 10.16 6.49 -37.82
N PRO A 20 8.89 6.42 -38.29
CA PRO A 20 8.12 5.19 -38.46
C PRO A 20 8.13 4.65 -39.89
N VAL A 21 8.07 3.32 -40.10
CA VAL A 21 7.73 2.74 -41.40
C VAL A 21 6.95 1.42 -41.28
N ALA A 22 5.73 1.47 -41.83
CA ALA A 22 4.93 0.49 -42.59
C ALA A 22 4.59 -0.92 -42.06
N ASN A 23 3.27 -1.15 -42.06
CA ASN A 23 2.55 -2.43 -42.20
C ASN A 23 3.12 -3.35 -43.29
N PRO A 24 2.90 -4.67 -43.12
CA PRO A 24 2.17 -5.38 -44.16
C PRO A 24 0.97 -6.19 -43.65
N SER A 25 0.00 -6.21 -44.56
CA SER A 25 -1.34 -6.77 -44.54
C SER A 25 -1.40 -8.29 -44.32
N GLU A 26 -2.51 -8.69 -43.71
CA GLU A 26 -3.29 -9.92 -43.93
C GLU A 26 -2.69 -11.29 -43.60
N LYS A 27 -3.30 -11.93 -42.59
CA LYS A 27 -4.02 -13.20 -42.79
C LYS A 27 -5.03 -13.43 -41.67
N VAL A 28 -6.31 -13.38 -42.02
CA VAL A 28 -7.43 -13.91 -41.23
C VAL A 28 -7.61 -15.39 -41.62
N PRO A 29 -7.94 -16.27 -40.67
CA PRO A 29 -9.25 -16.93 -40.70
C PRO A 29 -9.92 -16.88 -39.31
N SER A 30 -11.21 -16.51 -39.22
CA SER A 30 -12.36 -17.44 -39.22
C SER A 30 -12.15 -18.56 -38.19
N SER A 31 -12.90 -18.72 -37.11
CA SER A 31 -14.27 -18.34 -36.77
C SER A 31 -14.57 -18.86 -35.36
N SER A 32 -15.69 -18.38 -34.79
CA SER A 32 -16.52 -18.98 -33.73
C SER A 32 -16.40 -18.44 -32.29
N SER A 33 -17.57 -17.96 -31.83
CA SER A 33 -18.11 -18.00 -30.46
C SER A 33 -17.32 -17.30 -29.35
N THR A 34 -17.85 -16.37 -28.55
CA THR A 34 -19.15 -16.45 -27.85
C THR A 34 -19.42 -15.08 -27.21
N ALA A 35 -20.70 -14.67 -27.21
CA ALA A 35 -21.38 -13.72 -26.33
C ALA A 35 -20.52 -12.82 -25.41
N TRP A 36 -20.62 -11.51 -25.64
CA TRP A 36 -20.41 -10.50 -24.59
C TRP A 36 -21.55 -10.62 -23.59
N ALA A 37 -21.36 -11.48 -22.59
CA ALA A 37 -22.15 -11.44 -21.38
C ALA A 37 -21.79 -10.15 -20.64
N GLU A 38 -22.73 -9.21 -20.66
CA GLU A 38 -22.75 -8.00 -19.86
C GLU A 38 -22.77 -8.39 -18.39
N GLY A 39 -21.57 -8.59 -17.84
CA GLY A 39 -21.36 -8.92 -16.43
C GLY A 39 -21.60 -7.68 -15.60
N ASP A 40 -22.86 -7.50 -15.21
CA ASP A 40 -23.32 -6.65 -14.12
C ASP A 40 -22.42 -6.85 -12.88
N ARG A 41 -21.38 -6.02 -12.77
CA ARG A 41 -20.51 -5.90 -11.59
C ARG A 41 -21.10 -4.91 -10.61
N THR A 42 -22.38 -5.02 -10.29
CA THR A 42 -22.86 -4.58 -8.99
C THR A 42 -22.31 -5.53 -7.93
N ARG A 43 -21.04 -5.34 -7.56
CA ARG A 43 -20.50 -5.86 -6.29
C ARG A 43 -21.37 -5.27 -5.19
N ARG A 44 -22.38 -6.04 -4.77
CA ARG A 44 -23.08 -5.83 -3.50
C ARG A 44 -22.00 -5.69 -2.44
N VAL A 45 -21.78 -4.46 -1.98
CA VAL A 45 -21.03 -4.19 -0.76
C VAL A 45 -21.90 -4.74 0.35
N ARG A 46 -21.69 -6.03 0.63
CA ARG A 46 -22.28 -6.70 1.79
C ARG A 46 -21.50 -6.14 2.98
N TRP A 47 -22.04 -5.09 3.60
CA TRP A 47 -21.58 -4.61 4.89
C TRP A 47 -21.91 -5.71 5.92
N ALA A 48 -21.04 -6.71 5.99
CA ALA A 48 -21.13 -7.76 6.97
C ALA A 48 -20.83 -7.16 8.34
N SER A 49 -21.77 -7.39 9.25
CA SER A 49 -21.76 -6.98 10.64
C SER A 49 -20.41 -7.20 11.32
N ASN A 50 -19.83 -6.10 11.83
CA ASN A 50 -19.00 -5.91 13.03
C ASN A 50 -17.88 -6.89 13.43
N GLN A 51 -17.52 -7.90 12.65
CA GLN A 51 -16.36 -8.75 12.95
C GLN A 51 -15.24 -8.49 11.94
N VAL A 52 -14.25 -7.73 12.38
CA VAL A 52 -12.96 -7.60 11.67
C VAL A 52 -12.31 -8.99 11.67
N SER A 53 -11.87 -9.48 10.50
CA SER A 53 -11.20 -10.78 10.45
C SER A 53 -9.90 -10.76 11.28
N PRO A 54 -9.42 -11.91 11.82
CA PRO A 54 -8.18 -11.94 12.60
C PRO A 54 -6.99 -11.32 11.86
N ALA A 55 -6.84 -11.64 10.56
CA ALA A 55 -5.79 -11.07 9.72
C ALA A 55 -5.91 -9.54 9.54
N ASN A 56 -7.13 -8.99 9.55
CA ASN A 56 -7.34 -7.55 9.49
C ASN A 56 -7.03 -6.89 10.85
N GLN A 57 -7.38 -7.54 11.96
CA GLN A 57 -7.06 -7.08 13.31
C GLN A 57 -5.55 -7.04 13.54
N GLU A 58 -4.84 -8.10 13.17
CA GLU A 58 -3.37 -8.14 13.21
C GLU A 58 -2.76 -7.00 12.39
N ALA A 59 -3.25 -6.79 11.17
CA ALA A 59 -2.76 -5.73 10.29
C ALA A 59 -2.99 -4.32 10.88
N ILE A 60 -4.14 -4.09 11.53
CA ILE A 60 -4.43 -2.84 12.25
C ILE A 60 -3.48 -2.66 13.43
N CYS A 61 -3.29 -3.72 14.24
CA CYS A 61 -2.40 -3.70 15.39
C CYS A 61 -0.95 -3.38 14.99
N GLU A 62 -0.48 -3.95 13.88
CA GLU A 62 0.83 -3.65 13.32
C GLU A 62 0.93 -2.19 12.86
N ALA A 63 -0.06 -1.69 12.12
CA ALA A 63 -0.08 -0.30 11.66
C ALA A 63 -0.12 0.70 12.82
N ALA A 64 -0.92 0.44 13.86
CA ALA A 64 -1.00 1.26 15.07
C ALA A 64 0.34 1.28 15.81
N ARG A 65 0.99 0.12 15.93
CA ARG A 65 2.33 0.01 16.52
C ARG A 65 3.35 0.80 15.70
N THR A 66 3.38 0.65 14.37
CA THR A 66 4.31 1.39 13.50
C THR A 66 4.14 2.89 13.62
N MET A 67 2.89 3.39 13.58
CA MET A 67 2.60 4.82 13.70
C MET A 67 3.02 5.37 15.08
N ALA A 68 2.69 4.66 16.16
CA ALA A 68 3.09 5.02 17.51
C ALA A 68 4.61 5.05 17.67
N MET A 69 5.32 4.00 17.22
CA MET A 69 6.78 3.94 17.28
C MET A 69 7.47 5.04 16.46
N ALA A 70 6.82 5.51 15.38
CA ALA A 70 7.27 6.66 14.62
C ALA A 70 7.04 8.01 15.34
N GLY A 71 6.41 8.01 16.50
CA GLY A 71 6.15 9.19 17.32
C GLY A 71 4.85 9.91 16.98
N TYR A 72 3.82 9.18 16.50
CA TYR A 72 2.54 9.76 16.11
C TYR A 72 1.35 9.03 16.73
N ARG A 73 0.30 9.80 17.03
CA ARG A 73 -1.01 9.31 17.47
C ARG A 73 -2.09 9.82 16.52
N HIS A 74 -2.96 8.94 16.07
CA HIS A 74 -4.12 9.30 15.25
C HIS A 74 -5.35 9.53 16.13
N ASP A 75 -5.75 10.79 16.30
CA ASP A 75 -6.79 11.17 17.26
C ASP A 75 -8.22 10.90 16.78
N ASP A 76 -8.46 10.74 15.47
CA ASP A 76 -9.78 10.39 14.92
C ASP A 76 -9.74 9.07 14.14
N LEU A 77 -9.04 8.08 14.68
CA LEU A 77 -8.94 6.78 14.03
C LEU A 77 -10.25 6.00 14.19
N LEU A 78 -10.91 5.74 13.07
CA LEU A 78 -12.17 4.99 12.99
C LEU A 78 -12.04 3.96 11.86
N MET A 79 -12.83 2.88 11.89
CA MET A 79 -12.74 1.80 10.89
C MET A 79 -12.91 2.30 9.44
N ARG A 80 -13.69 3.37 9.23
CA ARG A 80 -13.83 4.02 7.90
C ARG A 80 -12.55 4.67 7.37
N HIS A 81 -11.59 4.96 8.26
CA HIS A 81 -10.27 5.52 7.94
C HIS A 81 -9.21 4.42 7.79
N VAL A 82 -9.58 3.14 7.88
CA VAL A 82 -8.64 2.02 7.71
C VAL A 82 -8.81 1.41 6.33
N GLY A 83 -7.75 1.48 5.53
CA GLY A 83 -7.62 0.74 4.28
C GLY A 83 -6.84 -0.55 4.47
N PHE A 84 -7.10 -1.56 3.65
CA PHE A 84 -6.38 -2.84 3.66
C PHE A 84 -5.78 -3.16 2.29
N TYR A 85 -4.60 -3.75 2.28
CA TYR A 85 -3.97 -4.25 1.05
C TYR A 85 -3.12 -5.49 1.30
N MET A 86 -2.97 -6.32 0.27
CA MET A 86 -2.11 -7.49 0.33
C MET A 86 -0.69 -7.13 -0.13
N LYS A 87 0.30 -7.39 0.72
CA LYS A 87 1.72 -7.26 0.39
C LYS A 87 2.27 -8.64 0.04
N VAL A 88 2.82 -8.77 -1.16
CA VAL A 88 3.49 -9.99 -1.61
C VAL A 88 4.98 -9.88 -1.31
N SER A 89 5.49 -10.76 -0.46
CA SER A 89 6.94 -10.87 -0.23
C SER A 89 7.59 -11.74 -1.30
N LYS A 90 8.67 -11.25 -1.90
CA LYS A 90 9.46 -11.94 -2.94
C LYS A 90 10.54 -12.87 -2.36
N ASN A 91 10.39 -13.31 -1.11
CA ASN A 91 11.28 -14.31 -0.55
C ASN A 91 11.05 -15.66 -1.26
N LYS A 92 12.00 -16.60 -1.12
CA LYS A 92 12.00 -17.93 -1.78
C LYS A 92 10.66 -18.68 -1.70
N LYS A 93 9.81 -18.35 -0.72
CA LYS A 93 8.40 -18.72 -0.63
C LYS A 93 7.57 -17.44 -0.81
N LYS A 94 6.75 -17.36 -1.87
CA LYS A 94 5.84 -16.24 -2.13
C LYS A 94 4.77 -16.19 -1.04
N THR A 95 5.02 -15.42 0.02
CA THR A 95 4.07 -15.19 1.10
C THR A 95 3.26 -13.93 0.83
N GLN A 96 1.95 -14.01 1.10
CA GLN A 96 1.05 -12.86 1.07
C GLN A 96 0.73 -12.47 2.51
N THR A 97 0.90 -11.19 2.83
CA THR A 97 0.62 -10.65 4.16
C THR A 97 -0.40 -9.53 4.02
N MET A 98 -1.45 -9.56 4.85
CA MET A 98 -2.43 -8.47 4.93
C MET A 98 -1.80 -7.28 5.68
N MET A 99 -1.95 -6.09 5.15
CA MET A 99 -1.45 -4.85 5.75
C MET A 99 -2.59 -3.83 5.86
N ALA A 100 -2.52 -2.99 6.88
CA ALA A 100 -3.46 -1.88 7.07
C ALA A 100 -2.77 -0.54 6.81
N VAL A 101 -3.53 0.43 6.32
CA VAL A 101 -3.11 1.82 6.16
C VAL A 101 -4.14 2.72 6.82
N PHE A 102 -3.68 3.74 7.54
CA PHE A 102 -4.55 4.77 8.11
C PHE A 102 -4.63 5.94 7.13
N CYS A 103 -5.85 6.22 6.70
CA CYS A 103 -6.22 7.33 5.87
C CYS A 103 -6.70 8.50 6.75
N ASP A 104 -6.83 9.69 6.15
CA ASP A 104 -7.26 10.91 6.85
C ASP A 104 -6.35 11.33 8.02
N LEU A 105 -5.16 11.82 7.67
CA LEU A 105 -4.16 12.28 8.64
C LEU A 105 -4.42 13.70 9.18
N SER A 106 -5.64 14.22 9.05
CA SER A 106 -5.99 15.58 9.48
C SER A 106 -5.89 15.80 10.99
N ARG A 107 -5.99 14.72 11.79
CA ARG A 107 -5.95 14.73 13.25
C ARG A 107 -4.86 13.79 13.78
N VAL A 108 -3.60 14.17 13.52
CA VAL A 108 -2.43 13.45 14.02
C VAL A 108 -1.64 14.32 14.99
N THR A 109 -1.35 13.78 16.17
CA THR A 109 -0.56 14.44 17.22
C THR A 109 0.80 13.76 17.35
N ARG A 110 1.86 14.54 17.58
CA ARG A 110 3.21 14.02 17.81
C ARG A 110 3.38 13.58 19.26
N VAL A 111 4.02 12.45 19.48
CA VAL A 111 4.40 11.90 20.79
C VAL A 111 5.90 11.63 20.82
N SER A 112 6.55 11.91 21.95
CA SER A 112 8.01 11.90 22.04
C SER A 112 8.57 10.90 23.05
N SER A 113 7.90 10.67 24.18
CA SER A 113 8.34 9.68 25.18
C SER A 113 7.90 8.28 24.76
N ASP A 114 8.62 7.25 25.24
CA ASP A 114 8.27 5.86 24.92
C ASP A 114 6.99 5.43 25.63
N GLU A 115 6.74 5.96 26.84
CA GLU A 115 5.48 5.79 27.55
C GLU A 115 4.30 6.36 26.76
N ASP A 116 4.46 7.55 26.18
CA ASP A 116 3.40 8.18 25.36
C ASP A 116 3.17 7.41 24.05
N LYS A 117 4.20 6.74 23.50
CA LYS A 117 4.03 5.91 22.30
C LYS A 117 3.17 4.69 22.59
N GLU A 118 3.39 4.01 23.71
CA GLU A 118 2.53 2.87 24.06
C GLU A 118 1.11 3.35 24.38
N ALA A 119 0.96 4.45 25.12
CA ALA A 119 -0.34 5.06 25.36
C ALA A 119 -1.05 5.48 24.05
N ALA A 120 -0.31 6.02 23.08
CA ALA A 120 -0.84 6.37 21.77
C ALA A 120 -1.33 5.14 20.99
N ARG A 121 -0.55 4.05 21.01
CA ARG A 121 -0.94 2.78 20.40
C ARG A 121 -2.23 2.25 21.01
N MET A 122 -2.30 2.17 22.35
CA MET A 122 -3.48 1.70 23.06
C MET A 122 -4.70 2.57 22.76
N ALA A 123 -4.55 3.90 22.80
CA ALA A 123 -5.63 4.84 22.48
C ALA A 123 -6.18 4.65 21.06
N MET A 124 -5.33 4.37 20.07
CA MET A 124 -5.76 4.08 18.70
C MET A 124 -6.55 2.77 18.60
N LEU A 125 -6.11 1.70 19.28
CA LEU A 125 -6.78 0.39 19.26
C LEU A 125 -8.12 0.41 20.00
N THR A 126 -8.19 1.07 21.17
CA THR A 126 -9.43 1.22 21.93
C THR A 126 -10.50 1.96 21.11
N LYS A 127 -10.13 2.96 20.30
CA LYS A 127 -11.08 3.66 19.41
C LYS A 127 -11.66 2.79 18.30
N LEU A 128 -10.93 1.75 17.90
CA LEU A 128 -11.39 0.75 16.94
C LEU A 128 -12.16 -0.39 17.62
N SER A 129 -12.40 -0.32 18.93
CA SER A 129 -12.97 -1.39 19.75
C SER A 129 -12.19 -2.70 19.63
N LEU A 130 -10.87 -2.58 19.43
CA LEU A 130 -9.95 -3.71 19.39
C LEU A 130 -9.21 -3.76 20.72
N GLU A 131 -9.43 -4.84 21.47
CA GLU A 131 -8.62 -5.14 22.64
C GLU A 131 -7.25 -5.67 22.18
N PRO A 132 -6.13 -5.19 22.73
CA PRO A 132 -4.80 -5.69 22.41
C PRO A 132 -4.50 -7.09 22.98
N GLY A 133 -5.52 -7.85 23.40
CA GLY A 133 -5.42 -9.16 24.04
C GLY A 133 -5.95 -10.36 23.25
N ASP A 134 -6.55 -10.15 22.08
CA ASP A 134 -7.26 -11.24 21.35
C ASP A 134 -6.44 -11.97 20.28
N VAL A 135 -5.11 -11.83 20.30
CA VAL A 135 -4.22 -12.61 19.42
C VAL A 135 -3.25 -13.41 20.30
N LEU A 136 -3.69 -14.61 20.67
CA LEU A 136 -2.85 -15.70 21.20
C LEU A 136 -2.89 -16.89 20.23
#